data_AF-Q3ATY8-F1
#
_entry.id   AF-Q3ATY8-F1
#
_cell.length_a   1.000
_cell.length_b   1.000
_cell.length_c   1.000
_cell.angle_alpha   90.00
_cell.angle_beta   90.00
_cell.angle_gamma   90.00
#
_symmetry.space_group_name_H-M   'P 1'
#
loop_
_entity.id
_entity.type
_entity.pdbx_description
1 polymer ?
#
loop_
_entity_poly.entity_id
_entity_poly.type
_entity_poly.pdbx_seq_one_letter_code
_entity_poly.pdbx_strand_id
1 'polypeptide(L)'
;MTRTSQHSERQQATEASTHNIQQLVDEAATSLYKDIMAIVEARLELLKIELTQKISLIGAAVVVGVIVIIGATFLLATIALFLGELMGHTFLGFFAVSLIFFVGFWFFTHYRPTLLQHFIQNLLLSTYDADK
;
A
#
# COMPACT_ATOMS: atom_id res chain seq x y z
N MET A 1 -55.94 -56.86 28.40
CA MET A 1 -56.03 -55.47 27.90
C MET A 1 -54.74 -54.74 28.27
N THR A 2 -53.65 -54.85 27.49
CA THR A 2 -52.36 -54.19 27.86
C THR A 2 -51.36 -54.09 26.68
N ARG A 3 -51.82 -53.92 25.43
CA ARG A 3 -50.89 -53.88 24.26
C ARG A 3 -50.93 -52.62 23.40
N THR A 4 -51.76 -51.64 23.75
CA THR A 4 -51.98 -50.43 22.94
C THR A 4 -51.28 -49.18 23.47
N SER A 5 -50.76 -49.16 24.71
CA SER A 5 -50.14 -47.96 25.31
C SER A 5 -48.65 -47.80 24.99
N GLN A 6 -47.94 -48.85 24.55
CA GLN A 6 -46.49 -48.79 24.34
C GLN A 6 -46.07 -48.13 23.00
N HIS A 7 -47.03 -47.90 22.09
CA HIS A 7 -46.75 -47.35 20.76
C HIS A 7 -46.75 -45.80 20.73
N SER A 8 -47.38 -45.14 21.71
CA SER A 8 -47.41 -43.67 21.81
C SER A 8 -46.15 -43.06 22.45
N GLU A 9 -45.50 -43.73 23.40
CA GLU A 9 -44.28 -43.20 24.05
C GLU A 9 -43.07 -43.15 23.11
N ARG A 10 -42.97 -44.07 22.14
CA ARG A 10 -41.89 -44.06 21.13
C ARG A 10 -42.04 -42.95 20.09
N GLN A 11 -43.26 -42.48 19.82
CA GLN A 11 -43.50 -41.40 18.87
C GLN A 11 -43.21 -40.02 19.47
N GLN A 12 -43.55 -39.80 20.76
CA GLN A 12 -43.24 -38.53 21.44
C GLN A 12 -41.74 -38.30 21.69
N ALA A 13 -40.94 -39.35 21.93
CA ALA A 13 -39.49 -39.23 22.08
C ALA A 13 -38.76 -38.84 20.77
N THR A 14 -39.38 -39.13 19.62
CA THR A 14 -38.79 -38.89 18.30
C THR A 14 -39.02 -37.45 17.82
N GLU A 15 -40.17 -36.86 18.11
CA GLU A 15 -40.47 -35.46 17.80
C GLU A 15 -39.68 -34.47 18.68
N ALA A 16 -39.51 -34.79 19.98
CA ALA A 16 -38.73 -33.96 20.90
C ALA A 16 -37.21 -33.91 20.55
N SER A 17 -36.66 -35.01 20.01
CA SER A 17 -35.27 -35.05 19.54
C SER A 17 -35.06 -34.25 18.24
N THR A 18 -36.03 -34.27 17.33
CA THR A 18 -35.92 -33.56 16.04
C THR A 18 -35.93 -32.04 16.24
N HIS A 19 -36.72 -31.54 17.20
CA HIS A 19 -36.75 -30.13 17.57
C HIS A 19 -35.45 -29.65 18.24
N ASN A 20 -34.82 -30.49 19.06
CA ASN A 20 -33.52 -30.18 19.68
C ASN A 20 -32.41 -30.05 18.63
N ILE A 21 -32.39 -30.91 17.61
CA ILE A 21 -31.37 -30.84 16.55
C ILE A 21 -31.56 -29.58 15.70
N GLN A 22 -32.79 -29.15 15.42
CA GLN A 22 -33.04 -27.90 14.70
C GLN A 22 -32.54 -26.68 15.49
N GLN A 23 -32.77 -26.63 16.80
CA GLN A 23 -32.26 -25.54 17.65
C GLN A 23 -30.73 -25.49 17.69
N LEU A 24 -30.05 -26.64 17.73
CA LEU A 24 -28.59 -26.70 17.68
C LEU A 24 -28.03 -26.23 16.34
N VAL A 25 -28.74 -26.47 15.23
CA VAL A 25 -28.35 -26.00 13.90
C VAL A 25 -28.53 -24.50 13.75
N ASP A 26 -29.64 -23.94 14.24
CA ASP A 26 -29.87 -22.49 14.21
C ASP A 26 -28.87 -21.73 15.11
N GLU A 27 -28.54 -22.31 16.26
CA GLU A 27 -27.55 -21.74 17.18
C GLU A 27 -26.12 -21.87 16.66
N ALA A 28 -25.80 -22.98 15.98
CA ALA A 28 -24.54 -23.15 15.26
C ALA A 28 -24.41 -22.18 14.07
N ALA A 29 -25.48 -21.96 13.29
CA ALA A 29 -25.47 -21.02 12.18
C ALA A 29 -25.30 -19.57 12.66
N THR A 30 -25.98 -19.21 13.76
CA THR A 30 -25.90 -17.87 14.35
C THR A 30 -24.52 -17.59 14.96
N SER A 31 -23.92 -18.58 15.64
CA SER A 31 -22.56 -18.44 16.19
C SER A 31 -21.51 -18.36 15.09
N LEU A 32 -21.61 -19.16 14.02
CA LEU A 32 -20.69 -19.07 12.88
C LEU A 32 -20.75 -17.70 12.20
N TYR A 33 -21.96 -17.16 12.03
CA TYR A 33 -22.14 -15.81 11.48
C TYR A 33 -21.47 -14.75 12.36
N LYS A 34 -21.65 -14.86 13.68
CA LYS A 34 -21.06 -13.93 14.65
C LYS A 34 -19.52 -14.00 14.64
N ASP A 35 -18.96 -15.20 14.57
CA ASP A 35 -17.51 -15.41 14.51
C ASP A 35 -16.91 -14.88 13.21
N ILE A 36 -17.57 -15.12 12.06
CA ILE A 36 -17.15 -14.55 10.77
C ILE A 36 -17.21 -13.02 10.81
N MET A 37 -18.27 -12.45 11.38
CA MET A 37 -18.39 -10.99 11.50
C MET A 37 -17.24 -10.41 12.33
N ALA A 38 -16.90 -11.04 13.46
CA ALA A 38 -15.77 -10.61 14.30
C ALA A 38 -14.42 -10.66 13.54
N ILE A 39 -14.20 -11.69 12.72
CA ILE A 39 -13.00 -11.81 11.88
C ILE A 39 -12.97 -10.71 10.82
N VAL A 40 -14.11 -10.42 10.18
CA VAL A 40 -14.21 -9.36 9.16
C VAL A 40 -13.92 -7.99 9.78
N GLU A 41 -14.47 -7.71 10.97
CA GLU A 41 -14.25 -6.45 11.67
C GLU A 41 -12.77 -6.24 12.03
N ALA A 42 -12.10 -7.28 12.55
CA ALA A 42 -10.66 -7.24 12.81
C ALA A 42 -9.84 -6.99 11.53
N ARG A 43 -10.23 -7.60 10.40
CA ARG A 43 -9.56 -7.35 9.11
C ARG A 43 -9.79 -5.94 8.58
N LEU A 44 -10.97 -5.36 8.79
CA LEU A 44 -11.25 -3.98 8.42
C LEU A 44 -10.42 -2.98 9.24
N GLU A 45 -10.25 -3.24 10.52
CA GLU A 45 -9.40 -2.41 11.39
C GLU A 45 -7.94 -2.41 10.92
N LEU A 46 -7.40 -3.59 10.59
CA LEU A 46 -6.07 -3.73 10.00
C LEU A 46 -5.95 -3.02 8.65
N LEU A 47 -6.95 -3.19 7.77
CA LEU A 47 -6.98 -2.53 6.46
C LEU A 47 -6.96 -1.00 6.60
N LYS A 48 -7.69 -0.45 7.57
CA LYS A 48 -7.74 1.00 7.83
C LYS A 48 -6.38 1.55 8.24
N ILE A 49 -5.64 0.82 9.08
CA ILE A 49 -4.28 1.19 9.48
C ILE A 49 -3.34 1.19 8.27
N GLU A 50 -3.38 0.13 7.46
CA GLU A 50 -2.52 0.01 6.28
C GLU A 50 -2.82 1.10 5.24
N LEU A 51 -4.11 1.38 4.99
CA LEU A 51 -4.52 2.46 4.10
C LEU A 51 -4.03 3.82 4.60
N THR A 52 -4.20 4.11 5.89
CA THR A 52 -3.75 5.38 6.49
C THR A 52 -2.23 5.53 6.35
N GLN A 53 -1.48 4.46 6.58
CA GLN A 53 -0.03 4.46 6.44
C GLN A 53 0.40 4.69 4.97
N LYS A 54 -0.22 4.00 4.01
CA LYS A 54 0.10 4.18 2.57
C LYS A 54 -0.23 5.60 2.09
N ILE A 55 -1.39 6.13 2.48
CA ILE A 55 -1.80 7.49 2.12
C ILE A 55 -0.84 8.51 2.74
N SER A 56 -0.45 8.32 4.00
CA SER A 56 0.52 9.18 4.68
C SER A 56 1.88 9.17 3.97
N LEU A 57 2.38 7.99 3.59
CA LEU A 57 3.65 7.85 2.86
C LEU A 57 3.60 8.54 1.49
N ILE A 58 2.53 8.31 0.72
CA ILE A 58 2.34 8.95 -0.58
C ILE A 58 2.24 10.47 -0.41
N GLY A 59 1.49 10.94 0.58
CA GLY A 59 1.35 12.36 0.89
C GLY A 59 2.70 13.01 1.21
N ALA A 60 3.50 12.39 2.08
CA ALA A 60 4.85 12.85 2.41
C ALA A 60 5.75 12.89 1.16
N ALA A 61 5.73 11.84 0.35
CA ALA A 61 6.51 11.76 -0.88
C ALA A 61 6.11 12.86 -1.90
N VAL A 62 4.83 13.17 -2.02
CA VAL A 62 4.34 14.25 -2.89
C VAL A 62 4.82 15.60 -2.39
N VAL A 63 4.69 15.90 -1.10
CA VAL A 63 5.14 17.19 -0.53
C VAL A 63 6.63 17.38 -0.73
N VAL A 64 7.44 16.39 -0.37
CA VAL A 64 8.90 16.43 -0.58
C VAL A 64 9.22 16.54 -2.07
N GLY A 65 8.55 15.77 -2.93
CA GLY A 65 8.73 15.80 -4.37
C GLY A 65 8.48 17.19 -4.96
N VAL A 66 7.40 17.86 -4.55
CA VAL A 66 7.07 19.22 -4.99
C VAL A 66 8.16 20.21 -4.56
N ILE A 67 8.60 20.16 -3.30
CA ILE A 67 9.67 21.03 -2.80
C ILE A 67 10.96 20.84 -3.59
N VAL A 68 11.34 19.59 -3.86
CA VAL A 68 12.54 19.24 -4.64
C VAL A 68 12.42 19.74 -6.07
N ILE A 69 11.28 19.56 -6.74
CA ILE A 69 11.06 20.04 -8.11
C ILE A 69 11.17 21.56 -8.19
N ILE A 70 10.54 22.28 -7.25
CA ILE A 70 10.60 23.74 -7.20
C ILE A 70 12.05 24.18 -6.96
N GLY A 71 12.70 23.63 -5.93
CA GLY A 71 14.09 23.96 -5.58
C GLY A 71 15.05 23.68 -6.74
N ALA A 72 14.92 22.54 -7.42
CA ALA A 72 15.72 22.20 -8.58
C ALA A 72 15.48 23.17 -9.74
N THR A 73 14.22 23.54 -10.00
CA THR A 73 13.90 24.51 -11.07
C THR A 73 14.54 25.86 -10.80
N PHE A 74 14.47 26.36 -9.56
CA PHE A 74 15.12 27.61 -9.17
C PHE A 74 16.64 27.52 -9.28
N LEU A 75 17.25 26.43 -8.79
CA LEU A 75 18.70 26.22 -8.88
C LEU A 75 19.16 26.24 -10.35
N LEU A 76 18.43 25.56 -11.23
CA LEU A 76 18.73 25.52 -12.67
C LEU A 76 18.54 26.88 -13.32
N ALA A 77 17.50 27.62 -12.94
CA ALA A 77 17.31 28.99 -13.41
C ALA A 77 18.46 29.90 -12.99
N THR A 78 18.94 29.80 -11.74
CA THR A 78 20.11 30.55 -11.26
C THR A 78 21.37 30.19 -12.04
N ILE A 79 21.62 28.90 -12.27
CA ILE A 79 22.75 28.42 -13.09
C ILE A 79 22.63 28.96 -14.51
N ALA A 80 21.44 28.92 -15.11
CA ALA A 80 21.20 29.45 -16.45
C ALA A 80 21.47 30.95 -16.52
N LEU A 81 21.00 31.72 -15.54
CA LEU A 81 21.26 33.17 -15.48
C LEU A 81 22.75 33.46 -15.32
N PHE A 82 23.44 32.74 -14.44
CA PHE A 82 24.87 32.90 -14.20
C PHE A 82 25.70 32.58 -15.47
N LEU A 83 25.41 31.47 -16.14
CA LEU A 83 26.06 31.13 -17.41
C LEU A 83 25.71 32.14 -18.51
N GLY A 84 24.45 32.60 -18.54
CA GLY A 84 23.98 33.57 -19.51
C GLY A 84 24.68 34.92 -19.38
N GLU A 85 24.90 35.40 -18.15
CA GLU A 85 25.66 36.62 -17.88
C GLU A 85 27.14 36.46 -18.25
N LEU A 86 27.74 35.30 -17.95
CA LEU A 86 29.13 35.01 -18.32
C LEU A 86 29.34 34.92 -19.84
N MET A 87 28.34 34.44 -20.57
CA MET A 87 28.33 34.41 -22.04
C MET A 87 27.87 35.75 -22.66
N GLY A 88 27.49 36.75 -21.86
CA GLY A 88 27.01 38.06 -22.30
C GLY A 88 25.57 38.08 -22.83
N HIS A 89 24.90 36.93 -22.91
CA HIS A 89 23.53 36.80 -23.39
C HIS A 89 22.75 35.75 -22.59
N THR A 90 21.69 36.19 -21.91
CA THR A 90 20.85 35.35 -21.04
C THR A 90 20.24 34.15 -21.78
N PHE A 91 19.95 34.28 -23.08
CA PHE A 91 19.35 33.20 -23.86
C PHE A 91 20.30 31.99 -24.01
N LEU A 92 21.61 32.21 -24.12
CA LEU A 92 22.57 31.11 -24.25
C LEU A 92 22.67 30.30 -22.96
N GLY A 93 22.53 30.95 -21.80
CA GLY A 93 22.53 30.29 -20.51
C GLY A 93 21.39 29.27 -20.36
N PHE A 94 20.17 29.67 -20.72
CA PHE A 94 19.02 28.74 -20.75
C PHE A 94 19.18 27.65 -21.80
N PHE A 95 19.71 27.98 -22.98
CA PHE A 95 19.98 26.99 -24.03
C PHE A 95 20.99 25.93 -23.58
N ALA A 96 22.08 26.34 -22.92
CA ALA A 96 23.09 25.44 -22.40
C ALA A 96 22.53 24.49 -21.34
N VAL A 97 21.77 25.01 -20.37
CA VAL A 97 21.12 24.19 -19.33
C VAL A 97 20.09 23.22 -19.93
N SER A 98 19.32 23.66 -20.93
CA SER A 98 18.37 22.80 -21.65
C SER A 98 19.08 21.66 -22.39
N LEU A 99 20.20 21.94 -23.05
CA LEU A 99 20.99 20.95 -23.78
C LEU A 99 21.61 19.92 -22.83
N ILE A 100 22.11 20.34 -21.67
CA ILE A 100 22.60 19.45 -20.60
C ILE A 100 21.46 18.53 -20.11
N PHE A 101 20.26 19.09 -19.91
CA PHE A 101 19.09 18.30 -19.53
C PHE A 101 18.69 17.29 -20.60
N PHE A 102 18.75 17.67 -21.88
CA PHE A 102 18.39 16.79 -22.98
C PHE A 102 19.38 15.63 -23.11
N VAL A 103 20.68 15.91 -23.02
CA VAL A 103 21.74 14.88 -23.02
C VAL A 103 21.62 14.00 -21.78
N GLY A 104 21.37 14.59 -20.60
CA GLY A 104 21.15 13.84 -19.36
C GLY A 104 19.90 12.95 -19.43
N PHE A 105 18.80 13.43 -20.01
CA PHE A 105 17.56 12.65 -20.19
C PHE A 105 17.73 11.53 -21.21
N TRP A 106 18.43 11.80 -22.32
CA TRP A 106 18.78 10.80 -23.33
C TRP A 106 19.66 9.70 -22.74
N PHE A 107 20.72 10.10 -22.02
CA PHE A 107 21.62 9.19 -21.31
C PHE A 107 20.83 8.39 -20.26
N PHE A 108 20.04 9.07 -19.43
CA PHE A 108 19.27 8.37 -18.41
C PHE A 108 18.31 7.36 -19.03
N THR A 109 17.54 7.72 -20.05
CA THR A 109 16.65 6.80 -20.77
C THR A 109 17.39 5.58 -21.34
N HIS A 110 18.62 5.77 -21.82
CA HIS A 110 19.44 4.69 -22.35
C HIS A 110 20.08 3.79 -21.27
N TYR A 111 20.41 4.33 -20.09
CA TYR A 111 21.12 3.63 -19.00
C TYR A 111 20.19 3.15 -17.85
N ARG A 112 18.88 3.41 -17.96
CA ARG A 112 17.85 3.19 -16.93
C ARG A 112 17.76 1.78 -16.33
N PRO A 113 17.96 0.65 -17.03
CA PRO A 113 17.85 -0.64 -16.34
C PRO A 113 19.07 -0.95 -15.46
N THR A 114 20.28 -0.51 -15.85
CA THR A 114 21.53 -0.98 -15.25
C THR A 114 22.01 -0.13 -14.08
N LEU A 115 21.82 1.20 -14.11
CA LEU A 115 22.33 2.08 -13.06
C LEU A 115 21.47 2.09 -11.79
N LEU A 116 20.15 1.96 -11.91
CA LEU A 116 19.26 1.97 -10.73
C LEU A 116 19.51 0.75 -9.83
N GLN A 117 19.80 -0.41 -10.42
CA GLN A 117 20.05 -1.63 -9.64
C GLN A 117 21.31 -1.48 -8.77
N HIS A 118 22.41 -0.95 -9.32
CA HIS A 118 23.65 -0.74 -8.57
C HIS A 118 23.57 0.43 -7.58
N PHE A 119 22.84 1.51 -7.89
CA PHE A 119 22.71 2.66 -6.99
C PHE A 119 21.85 2.33 -5.76
N ILE A 120 20.78 1.55 -5.94
CA ILE A 120 19.95 1.07 -4.83
C ILE A 120 20.75 0.10 -3.95
N GLN A 121 21.51 -0.83 -4.54
CA GLN A 121 22.37 -1.75 -3.78
C GLN A 121 23.45 -1.01 -2.97
N ASN A 122 24.14 -0.03 -3.55
CA ASN A 122 25.15 0.75 -2.82
C ASN A 122 24.55 1.63 -1.72
N LEU A 123 23.35 2.19 -1.92
CA LEU A 123 22.70 3.00 -0.89
C LEU A 123 22.22 2.14 0.30
N LEU A 124 21.78 0.90 0.03
CA LEU A 124 21.37 -0.06 1.05
C LEU A 124 22.57 -0.67 1.78
N LEU A 125 23.69 -0.90 1.10
CA LEU A 125 24.94 -1.37 1.72
C LEU A 125 25.61 -0.29 2.56
N SER A 126 25.58 0.98 2.13
CA SER A 126 26.20 2.08 2.89
C SER A 126 25.51 2.38 4.22
N THR A 127 24.23 2.02 4.37
CA THR A 127 23.50 2.18 5.64
C THR A 127 23.60 0.94 6.53
N TYR A 128 23.90 -0.24 5.97
CA TYR A 128 24.13 -1.47 6.74
C TYR A 128 25.53 -1.54 7.38
N ASP A 129 26.53 -0.89 6.79
CA ASP A 129 27.91 -0.88 7.32
C ASP A 129 28.13 0.17 8.43
N ALA A 130 27.12 1.00 8.73
CA ALA A 130 27.18 1.99 9.80
C ALA A 130 26.76 1.44 11.19
N ASP A 131 26.45 0.14 11.28
CA ASP A 131 26.02 -0.56 12.50
C ASP A 131 27.02 -1.64 12.96
N LYS A 132 28.32 -1.41 12.71
CA LYS A 132 29.43 -2.16 13.35
C LYS A 132 30.38 -1.26 14.10
#